data_AF-H2BXX0-F1
#
_entry.id   AF-H2BXX0-F1
#
_cell.length_a   1.000
_cell.length_b   1.000
_cell.length_c   1.000
_cell.angle_alpha   90.00
_cell.angle_beta   90.00
_cell.angle_gamma   90.00
#
_symmetry.space_group_name_H-M   'P 1'
#
loop_
_entity.id
_entity.type
_entity.pdbx_description
1 polymer ?
#
loop_
_entity_poly.entity_id
_entity_poly.type
_entity_poly.pdbx_seq_one_letter_code
_entity_poly.pdbx_strand_id
1 'polypeptide(L)'
;MEINVYLTYAISIIAIILSIIAYIQNWKIATRQSRIGRIEEILEITHILNMNYNYFYDTYFFKETVLSELKKNEDEEKYLRQIKALTDISNKIDLQKKLSRLYVINNSYLPKKELKDKIGVFIAVYSSLAGSTISEPIRKTDLPFNNFPKPWEFLEFTQEIHNELIREMNLGYNNNISNTNAYEKKFKERYNLE
;
A
#
# COMPACT_ATOMS: atom_id res chain seq x y z
N MET A 1 -33.39 36.11 -44.99
CA MET A 1 -32.60 34.87 -45.16
C MET A 1 -31.25 34.95 -44.44
N GLU A 2 -30.53 36.08 -44.54
CA GLU A 2 -29.21 36.27 -43.91
C GLU A 2 -29.19 36.19 -42.37
N ILE A 3 -30.18 36.73 -41.67
CA ILE A 3 -30.26 36.67 -40.18
C ILE A 3 -30.27 35.22 -39.67
N ASN A 4 -30.95 34.32 -40.38
CA ASN A 4 -30.99 32.90 -40.03
C ASN A 4 -29.62 32.25 -40.19
N VAL A 5 -28.85 32.66 -41.21
CA VAL A 5 -27.50 32.14 -41.47
C VAL A 5 -26.52 32.58 -40.37
N TYR A 6 -26.55 33.86 -39.96
CA TYR A 6 -25.73 34.34 -38.84
C TYR A 6 -26.10 33.65 -37.51
N LEU A 7 -27.38 33.42 -37.25
CA LEU A 7 -27.84 32.70 -36.07
C LEU A 7 -27.37 31.23 -36.08
N THR A 8 -27.46 30.55 -37.22
CA THR A 8 -26.95 29.19 -37.38
C THR A 8 -25.43 29.12 -37.16
N TYR A 9 -24.66 30.08 -37.69
CA TYR A 9 -23.22 30.15 -37.44
C TYR A 9 -22.90 30.37 -35.96
N ALA A 10 -23.60 31.29 -35.29
CA ALA A 10 -23.41 31.56 -33.87
C ALA A 10 -23.70 30.31 -33.01
N ILE A 11 -24.82 29.61 -33.26
CA ILE A 11 -25.17 28.36 -32.56
C ILE A 11 -24.10 27.29 -32.81
N SER A 12 -23.60 27.17 -34.04
CA SER A 12 -22.57 26.19 -34.40
C SER A 12 -21.24 26.46 -33.67
N ILE A 13 -20.82 27.74 -33.59
CA ILE A 13 -19.61 28.13 -32.85
C ILE A 13 -19.76 27.83 -31.36
N ILE A 14 -20.92 28.15 -30.77
CA ILE A 14 -21.21 27.83 -29.36
C ILE A 14 -21.15 26.32 -29.12
N ALA A 15 -21.74 25.51 -30.00
CA ALA A 15 -21.69 24.06 -29.89
C ALA A 15 -20.27 23.49 -29.97
N ILE A 16 -19.42 24.04 -30.85
CA ILE A 16 -18.00 23.66 -30.94
C ILE A 16 -17.27 24.01 -29.63
N ILE A 17 -17.47 25.22 -29.09
CA ILE A 17 -16.84 25.64 -27.84
C ILE A 17 -17.27 24.72 -26.68
N LEU A 18 -18.57 24.43 -26.56
CA LEU A 18 -19.09 23.51 -25.55
C LEU A 18 -18.49 22.11 -25.69
N SER A 19 -18.32 21.62 -26.92
CA SER A 19 -17.71 20.32 -27.20
C SER A 19 -16.24 20.28 -26.76
N ILE A 20 -15.48 21.34 -27.03
CA ILE A 20 -14.07 21.45 -26.59
C ILE A 20 -13.98 21.48 -25.06
N ILE A 21 -14.83 22.28 -24.40
CA ILE A 21 -14.86 22.37 -22.94
C ILE A 21 -15.19 20.99 -22.33
N ALA A 22 -16.22 20.31 -22.85
CA ALA A 22 -16.61 18.99 -22.39
C ALA A 22 -15.49 17.95 -22.59
N TYR A 23 -14.79 17.99 -23.73
CA TYR A 23 -13.66 17.11 -23.98
C TYR A 23 -12.53 17.31 -22.96
N ILE A 24 -12.14 18.56 -22.70
CA ILE A 24 -11.08 18.88 -21.72
C ILE A 24 -11.49 18.44 -20.31
N GLN A 25 -12.75 18.66 -19.93
CA GLN A 25 -13.27 18.22 -18.63
C GLN A 25 -13.25 16.69 -18.50
N ASN A 26 -13.74 15.97 -19.52
CA ASN A 26 -13.73 14.51 -19.54
C ASN A 26 -12.32 13.95 -19.46
N TRP A 27 -11.37 14.53 -20.19
CA TRP A 27 -9.97 14.10 -20.14
C TRP A 27 -9.36 14.30 -18.74
N LYS A 28 -9.63 15.43 -18.09
CA LYS A 28 -9.20 15.69 -16.70
C LYS A 28 -9.84 14.73 -15.69
N ILE A 29 -11.12 14.40 -15.87
CA ILE A 29 -11.83 13.45 -14.99
C ILE A 29 -11.27 12.04 -15.17
N ALA A 30 -11.09 11.58 -16.41
CA ALA A 30 -10.57 10.24 -16.71
C ALA A 30 -9.14 10.05 -16.18
N THR A 31 -8.27 11.05 -16.35
CA THR A 31 -6.91 11.02 -15.81
C THR A 31 -6.91 11.00 -14.28
N ARG A 32 -7.75 11.82 -13.63
CA ARG A 32 -7.93 11.81 -12.18
C ARG A 32 -8.43 10.45 -11.67
N GLN A 33 -9.45 9.88 -12.30
CA GLN A 33 -10.04 8.61 -11.90
C GLN A 33 -9.04 7.46 -12.06
N SER A 34 -8.29 7.43 -13.16
CA SER A 34 -7.20 6.47 -13.35
C SER A 34 -6.16 6.56 -12.22
N ARG A 35 -5.80 7.78 -11.83
CA ARG A 35 -4.85 8.02 -10.75
C ARG A 35 -5.38 7.60 -9.37
N ILE A 36 -6.64 7.89 -9.07
CA ILE A 36 -7.30 7.44 -7.83
C ILE A 36 -7.27 5.91 -7.77
N GLY A 37 -7.65 5.22 -8.85
CA GLY A 37 -7.61 3.75 -8.88
C GLY A 37 -6.21 3.17 -8.63
N ARG A 38 -5.13 3.87 -9.02
CA ARG A 38 -3.75 3.48 -8.69
C ARG A 38 -3.39 3.72 -7.23
N ILE A 39 -3.90 4.80 -6.63
CA ILE A 39 -3.71 5.06 -5.21
C ILE A 39 -4.48 4.05 -4.35
N GLU A 40 -5.72 3.70 -4.73
CA GLU A 40 -6.51 2.63 -4.11
C GLU A 40 -5.77 1.29 -4.17
N GLU A 41 -5.16 0.96 -5.31
CA GLU A 41 -4.35 -0.25 -5.47
C GLU A 41 -3.12 -0.25 -4.54
N ILE A 42 -2.43 0.89 -4.38
CA ILE A 42 -1.33 1.03 -3.41
C ILE A 42 -1.84 0.82 -1.98
N LEU A 43 -2.97 1.43 -1.60
CA LEU A 43 -3.58 1.29 -0.28
C LEU A 43 -3.92 -0.18 0.01
N GLU A 44 -4.56 -0.87 -0.93
CA GLU A 44 -4.90 -2.28 -0.79
C GLU A 44 -3.65 -3.15 -0.56
N ILE A 45 -2.63 -2.98 -1.40
CA ILE A 45 -1.41 -3.79 -1.32
C ILE A 45 -0.69 -3.53 0.01
N THR A 46 -0.46 -2.26 0.36
CA THR A 46 0.25 -1.90 1.60
C THR A 46 -0.53 -2.34 2.84
N HIS A 47 -1.86 -2.30 2.82
CA HIS A 47 -2.71 -2.81 3.89
C HIS A 47 -2.57 -4.32 4.09
N ILE A 48 -2.66 -5.10 3.00
CA ILE A 48 -2.51 -6.56 3.05
C ILE A 48 -1.12 -6.94 3.56
N LEU A 49 -0.07 -6.27 3.07
CA LEU A 49 1.30 -6.51 3.51
C LEU A 49 1.45 -6.19 5.01
N ASN A 50 0.99 -5.03 5.45
CA ASN A 50 1.05 -4.65 6.86
C ASN A 50 0.31 -5.63 7.79
N MET A 51 -0.87 -6.12 7.40
CA MET A 51 -1.60 -7.14 8.17
C MET A 51 -0.81 -8.44 8.37
N ASN A 52 0.10 -8.76 7.45
CA ASN A 52 0.90 -9.98 7.51
C ASN A 52 2.31 -9.73 8.07
N TYR A 53 2.73 -8.48 8.26
CA TYR A 53 4.09 -8.12 8.69
C TYR A 53 4.53 -8.85 9.97
N ASN A 54 3.63 -8.98 10.95
CA ASN A 54 3.86 -9.72 12.19
C ASN A 54 4.43 -11.12 11.95
N TYR A 55 3.84 -11.90 11.03
CA TYR A 55 4.28 -13.27 10.77
C TYR A 55 5.72 -13.33 10.26
N PHE A 56 6.11 -12.36 9.43
CA PHE A 56 7.47 -12.26 8.93
C PHE A 56 8.43 -11.81 10.04
N TYR A 57 8.04 -10.81 10.84
CA TYR A 57 8.85 -10.30 11.95
C TYR A 57 9.10 -11.37 13.02
N ASP A 58 8.06 -12.11 13.41
CA ASP A 58 8.15 -13.19 14.40
C ASP A 58 9.08 -14.31 13.91
N THR A 59 8.99 -14.67 12.64
CA THR A 59 9.86 -15.68 12.03
C THR A 59 11.32 -15.21 11.97
N TYR A 60 11.55 -13.94 11.64
CA TYR A 60 12.88 -13.34 11.69
C TYR A 60 13.44 -13.33 13.12
N PHE A 61 12.65 -12.90 14.08
CA PHE A 61 13.07 -12.85 15.48
C PHE A 61 13.36 -14.26 16.03
N PHE A 62 12.53 -15.26 15.68
CA PHE A 62 12.77 -16.65 16.04
C PHE A 62 14.10 -17.16 15.46
N LYS A 63 14.37 -16.85 14.18
CA LYS A 63 15.65 -17.18 13.54
C LYS A 63 16.83 -16.55 14.28
N GLU A 64 16.78 -15.25 14.56
CA GLU A 64 17.90 -14.55 15.20
C GLU A 64 18.10 -14.92 16.67
N THR A 65 17.05 -15.26 17.41
CA THR A 65 17.13 -15.52 18.86
C THR A 65 17.29 -17.00 19.20
N VAL A 66 16.59 -17.89 18.49
CA VAL A 66 16.53 -19.32 18.85
C VAL A 66 17.64 -20.13 18.16
N LEU A 67 17.93 -19.85 16.89
CA LEU A 67 18.97 -20.58 16.15
C LEU A 67 20.39 -20.11 16.50
N SER A 68 20.55 -18.87 17.00
CA SER A 68 21.85 -18.35 17.43
C SER A 68 22.30 -18.90 18.79
N GLU A 69 21.35 -19.28 19.66
CA GLU A 69 21.65 -19.65 21.06
C GLU A 69 21.58 -21.17 21.35
N LEU A 70 20.90 -22.00 20.54
CA LEU A 70 20.68 -23.42 20.89
C LEU A 70 20.81 -24.45 19.73
N LYS A 71 21.60 -25.50 19.99
CA LYS A 71 21.85 -26.69 19.16
C LYS A 71 20.88 -27.86 19.48
N LYS A 72 19.56 -27.64 19.49
CA LYS A 72 18.58 -28.72 19.73
C LYS A 72 17.69 -28.97 18.50
N ASN A 73 17.57 -30.22 18.10
CA ASN A 73 16.78 -30.65 16.93
C ASN A 73 15.29 -30.26 16.99
N GLU A 74 14.69 -30.17 18.18
CA GLU A 74 13.26 -29.81 18.33
C GLU A 74 12.97 -28.34 17.94
N ASP A 75 13.92 -27.43 18.18
CA ASP A 75 13.77 -26.01 17.83
C ASP A 75 13.87 -25.80 16.32
N GLU A 76 14.70 -26.61 15.65
CA GLU A 76 14.81 -26.65 14.19
C GLU A 76 13.51 -27.13 13.53
N GLU A 77 12.89 -28.20 14.04
CA GLU A 77 11.58 -28.66 13.54
C GLU A 77 10.50 -27.58 13.69
N LYS A 78 10.47 -26.89 14.83
CA LYS A 78 9.53 -25.80 15.08
C LYS A 78 9.75 -24.63 14.12
N TYR A 79 11.02 -24.29 13.84
CA TYR A 79 11.38 -23.28 12.86
C TYR A 79 10.90 -23.66 11.45
N LEU A 80 11.17 -24.89 11.00
CA LEU A 80 10.74 -25.38 9.69
C LEU A 80 9.21 -25.34 9.54
N ARG A 81 8.46 -25.65 10.61
CA ARG A 81 6.99 -25.51 10.61
C ARG A 81 6.55 -24.06 10.45
N GLN A 82 7.21 -23.11 11.12
CA GLN A 82 6.94 -21.68 10.97
C GLN A 82 7.25 -21.20 9.54
N ILE A 83 8.39 -21.59 8.98
CA ILE A 83 8.77 -21.25 7.60
C ILE A 83 7.75 -21.80 6.60
N LYS A 84 7.26 -23.02 6.79
CA LYS A 84 6.21 -23.59 5.96
C LYS A 84 4.92 -22.77 6.04
N ALA A 85 4.46 -22.45 7.25
CA ALA A 85 3.27 -21.62 7.44
C ALA A 85 3.43 -20.22 6.83
N LEU A 86 4.61 -19.60 6.98
CA LEU A 86 4.93 -18.30 6.39
C LEU A 86 4.95 -18.36 4.86
N THR A 87 5.46 -19.46 4.29
CA THR A 87 5.44 -19.72 2.84
C THR A 87 4.01 -19.84 2.32
N ASP A 88 3.13 -20.55 3.04
CA ASP A 88 1.71 -20.67 2.69
C ASP A 88 1.00 -19.31 2.74
N ILE A 89 1.30 -18.49 3.76
CA ILE A 89 0.81 -17.11 3.87
C ILE A 89 1.31 -16.28 2.67
N SER A 90 2.60 -16.32 2.38
CA SER A 90 3.23 -15.60 1.26
C SER A 90 2.58 -15.95 -0.09
N ASN A 91 2.33 -17.24 -0.33
CA ASN A 91 1.64 -17.70 -1.53
C ASN A 91 0.19 -17.23 -1.57
N LYS A 92 -0.53 -17.31 -0.45
CA LYS A 92 -1.93 -16.88 -0.35
C LYS A 92 -2.11 -15.39 -0.63
N ILE A 93 -1.17 -14.56 -0.17
CA ILE A 93 -1.21 -13.11 -0.42
C ILE A 93 -0.57 -12.72 -1.75
N ASP A 94 -0.01 -13.66 -2.51
CA ASP A 94 0.73 -13.41 -3.75
C ASP A 94 1.83 -12.35 -3.54
N LEU A 95 2.67 -12.57 -2.52
CA LEU A 95 3.62 -11.60 -1.99
C LEU A 95 4.52 -11.00 -3.08
N GLN A 96 5.13 -11.86 -3.90
CA GLN A 96 6.05 -11.44 -4.95
C GLN A 96 5.36 -10.54 -5.97
N LYS A 97 4.14 -10.89 -6.40
CA LYS A 97 3.37 -10.08 -7.33
C LYS A 97 2.96 -8.75 -6.69
N LYS A 98 2.53 -8.76 -5.43
CA LYS A 98 2.15 -7.54 -4.70
C LYS A 98 3.33 -6.58 -4.53
N LEU A 99 4.50 -7.06 -4.11
CA LEU A 99 5.70 -6.22 -3.99
C LEU A 99 6.16 -5.68 -5.35
N SER A 100 6.19 -6.52 -6.39
CA SER A 100 6.55 -6.10 -7.74
C SER A 100 5.55 -5.06 -8.29
N ARG A 101 4.26 -5.29 -8.06
CA ARG A 101 3.19 -4.39 -8.48
C ARG A 101 3.28 -3.05 -7.77
N LEU A 102 3.49 -3.06 -6.45
CA LEU A 102 3.68 -1.87 -5.65
C LEU A 102 4.88 -1.05 -6.13
N TYR A 103 6.00 -1.70 -6.43
CA TYR A 103 7.19 -1.05 -6.99
C TYR A 103 6.89 -0.36 -8.33
N VAL A 104 6.22 -1.05 -9.27
CA VAL A 104 5.87 -0.48 -10.57
C VAL A 104 4.93 0.73 -10.42
N ILE A 105 3.89 0.61 -9.60
CA ILE A 105 2.90 1.69 -9.45
C ILE A 105 3.53 2.89 -8.74
N ASN A 106 4.33 2.67 -7.69
CA ASN A 106 5.02 3.70 -6.95
C ASN A 106 5.86 4.60 -7.87
N ASN A 107 6.64 3.96 -8.74
CA ASN A 107 7.51 4.68 -9.68
C ASN A 107 6.74 5.41 -10.78
N SER A 108 5.62 4.85 -11.23
CA SER A 108 4.93 5.30 -12.45
C SER A 108 3.80 6.30 -12.21
N TYR A 109 3.09 6.26 -11.08
CA TYR A 109 1.80 6.95 -10.92
C TYR A 109 1.69 7.95 -9.76
N LEU A 110 2.61 7.91 -8.79
CA LEU A 110 2.67 8.94 -7.76
C LEU A 110 3.44 10.17 -8.26
N PRO A 111 3.08 11.41 -7.89
CA PRO A 111 3.85 12.59 -8.28
C PRO A 111 4.72 13.14 -7.14
N LYS A 112 4.34 12.93 -5.87
CA LYS A 112 5.07 13.46 -4.71
C LYS A 112 6.30 12.63 -4.44
N LYS A 113 7.48 13.25 -4.55
CA LYS A 113 8.77 12.60 -4.35
C LYS A 113 8.88 11.93 -2.96
N GLU A 114 8.49 12.66 -1.90
CA GLU A 114 8.58 12.13 -0.53
C GLU A 114 7.69 10.90 -0.32
N LEU A 115 6.43 10.93 -0.78
CA LEU A 115 5.53 9.78 -0.69
C LEU A 115 6.07 8.57 -1.47
N LYS A 116 6.70 8.81 -2.64
CA LYS A 116 7.39 7.75 -3.38
C LYS A 116 8.52 7.13 -2.59
N ASP A 117 9.32 7.96 -1.93
CA ASP A 117 10.46 7.53 -1.14
C ASP A 117 9.99 6.72 0.08
N LYS A 118 8.93 7.16 0.77
CA LYS A 118 8.30 6.42 1.89
C LYS A 118 7.79 5.04 1.46
N ILE A 119 7.08 4.96 0.33
CA ILE A 119 6.62 3.68 -0.22
C ILE A 119 7.82 2.83 -0.70
N GLY A 120 8.87 3.45 -1.22
CA GLY A 120 10.12 2.79 -1.56
C GLY A 120 10.78 2.12 -0.35
N VAL A 121 10.85 2.83 0.78
CA VAL A 121 11.33 2.30 2.06
C VAL A 121 10.42 1.17 2.55
N PHE A 122 9.09 1.33 2.47
CA PHE A 122 8.14 0.27 2.81
C PHE A 122 8.42 -1.01 2.02
N ILE A 123 8.57 -0.90 0.68
CA ILE A 123 8.88 -2.04 -0.19
C ILE A 123 10.23 -2.66 0.21
N ALA A 124 11.24 -1.84 0.44
CA ALA A 124 12.60 -2.31 0.75
C ALA A 124 12.68 -3.03 2.10
N VAL A 125 12.04 -2.50 3.15
CA VAL A 125 11.93 -3.15 4.46
C VAL A 125 11.23 -4.49 4.33
N TYR A 126 10.05 -4.51 3.69
CA TYR A 126 9.25 -5.74 3.57
C TYR A 126 9.97 -6.80 2.72
N SER A 127 10.58 -6.39 1.61
CA SER A 127 11.33 -7.31 0.74
C SER A 127 12.57 -7.86 1.46
N SER A 128 13.26 -7.03 2.24
CA SER A 128 14.42 -7.47 3.02
C SER A 128 14.02 -8.46 4.11
N LEU A 129 12.92 -8.19 4.80
CA LEU A 129 12.37 -9.08 5.83
C LEU A 129 11.90 -10.41 5.22
N ALA A 130 11.15 -10.37 4.13
CA ALA A 130 10.73 -11.57 3.38
C ALA A 130 11.93 -12.37 2.85
N GLY A 131 12.97 -11.68 2.36
CA GLY A 131 14.22 -12.32 1.93
C GLY A 131 14.92 -13.04 3.08
N SER A 132 15.04 -12.38 4.23
CA SER A 132 15.69 -12.91 5.42
C SER A 132 14.98 -14.11 6.06
N THR A 133 13.70 -14.31 5.72
CA THR A 133 12.84 -15.36 6.27
C THR A 133 12.53 -16.46 5.27
N ILE A 134 11.93 -16.15 4.12
CA ILE A 134 11.44 -17.14 3.14
C ILE A 134 12.53 -17.50 2.11
N SER A 135 13.20 -16.51 1.54
CA SER A 135 14.08 -16.74 0.36
C SER A 135 15.46 -17.26 0.74
N GLU A 136 16.03 -16.79 1.84
CA GLU A 136 17.34 -17.22 2.34
C GLU A 136 17.35 -17.37 3.87
N PRO A 137 16.67 -18.39 4.43
CA PRO A 137 16.69 -18.62 5.87
C PRO A 137 18.11 -18.87 6.42
N ILE A 138 19.09 -19.25 5.58
CA ILE A 138 20.42 -19.73 6.00
C ILE A 138 21.58 -18.93 5.41
N ARG A 139 21.39 -18.13 4.34
CA ARG A 139 22.46 -17.32 3.72
C ARG A 139 22.16 -15.83 3.85
N LYS A 140 23.20 -15.02 4.07
CA LYS A 140 23.13 -13.56 4.12
C LYS A 140 23.39 -13.02 2.71
N THR A 141 22.35 -12.55 2.04
CA THR A 141 22.48 -11.62 0.92
C THR A 141 22.54 -10.19 1.46
N ASP A 142 23.29 -9.31 0.80
CA ASP A 142 23.34 -7.87 1.13
C ASP A 142 22.01 -7.20 0.74
N LEU A 143 21.02 -7.35 1.63
CA LEU A 143 19.75 -6.63 1.55
C LEU A 143 19.92 -5.24 2.21
N PRO A 144 19.17 -4.22 1.76
CA PRO A 144 19.32 -2.84 2.26
C PRO A 144 19.00 -2.70 3.76
N PHE A 145 18.27 -3.65 4.34
CA PHE A 145 17.95 -3.69 5.76
C PHE A 145 18.31 -5.04 6.37
N ASN A 146 19.08 -5.00 7.45
CA ASN A 146 19.45 -6.17 8.26
C ASN A 146 18.76 -6.19 9.64
N ASN A 147 18.03 -5.12 9.97
CA ASN A 147 17.22 -4.99 11.17
C ASN A 147 15.88 -4.42 10.78
N PHE A 148 14.84 -4.77 11.53
CA PHE A 148 13.46 -4.48 11.15
C PHE A 148 12.73 -3.77 12.28
N PRO A 149 11.90 -2.76 11.97
CA PRO A 149 11.09 -2.09 12.97
C PRO A 149 10.10 -3.08 13.58
N LYS A 150 9.75 -2.84 14.85
CA LYS A 150 8.74 -3.64 15.51
C LYS A 150 7.39 -3.43 14.83
N PRO A 151 6.46 -4.39 14.94
CA PRO A 151 5.23 -4.30 14.17
C PRO A 151 4.36 -3.06 14.42
N TRP A 152 4.35 -2.53 15.64
CA TRP A 152 3.64 -1.29 15.93
C TRP A 152 4.31 -0.06 15.30
N GLU A 153 5.64 -0.01 15.25
CA GLU A 153 6.40 1.05 14.58
C GLU A 153 6.18 1.00 13.06
N PHE A 154 6.16 -0.21 12.49
CA PHE A 154 5.86 -0.40 11.08
C PHE A 154 4.41 -0.07 10.73
N LEU A 155 3.47 -0.36 11.65
CA LEU A 155 2.07 0.04 11.52
C LEU A 155 1.93 1.57 11.50
N GLU A 156 2.59 2.29 12.42
CA GLU A 156 2.59 3.75 12.46
C GLU A 156 3.11 4.35 11.15
N PHE A 157 4.24 3.84 10.65
CA PHE A 157 4.79 4.25 9.36
C PHE A 157 3.84 3.95 8.19
N THR A 158 3.18 2.80 8.21
CA THR A 158 2.19 2.43 7.19
C THR A 158 0.97 3.35 7.23
N GLN A 159 0.50 3.71 8.43
CA GLN A 159 -0.63 4.64 8.60
C GLN A 159 -0.28 6.04 8.10
N GLU A 160 0.95 6.50 8.29
CA GLU A 160 1.45 7.75 7.71
C GLU A 160 1.33 7.74 6.18
N ILE A 161 1.84 6.68 5.54
CA ILE A 161 1.72 6.47 4.09
C ILE A 161 0.24 6.47 3.66
N HIS A 162 -0.62 5.74 4.36
CA HIS A 162 -2.04 5.66 4.03
C HIS A 162 -2.75 7.01 4.14
N ASN A 163 -2.46 7.78 5.19
CA ASN A 163 -3.02 9.13 5.37
C ASN A 163 -2.59 10.07 4.24
N GLU A 164 -1.32 10.02 3.83
CA GLU A 164 -0.83 10.82 2.71
C GLU A 164 -1.48 10.42 1.37
N LEU A 165 -1.64 9.12 1.11
CA LEU A 165 -2.34 8.60 -0.06
C LEU A 165 -3.80 9.07 -0.09
N ILE A 166 -4.51 9.01 1.03
CA ILE A 166 -5.90 9.50 1.14
C ILE A 166 -5.99 11.00 0.87
N ARG A 167 -5.09 11.79 1.47
CA ARG A 167 -5.01 13.23 1.20
C ARG A 167 -4.77 13.51 -0.27
N GLU A 168 -3.95 12.69 -0.94
CA GLU A 168 -3.68 12.81 -2.37
C GLU A 168 -4.90 12.51 -3.26
N MET A 169 -5.78 11.58 -2.84
CA MET A 169 -7.02 11.30 -3.58
C MET A 169 -8.02 12.46 -3.51
N ASN A 170 -7.97 13.25 -2.43
CA ASN A 170 -8.82 14.42 -2.20
C ASN A 170 -10.32 14.12 -2.44
N LEU A 171 -10.81 13.07 -1.80
CA LEU A 171 -12.20 12.57 -1.90
C LEU A 171 -13.13 13.17 -0.82
N GLY A 172 -12.70 14.21 -0.11
CA GLY A 172 -13.51 14.92 0.89
C GLY A 172 -13.47 14.34 2.31
N TYR A 173 -12.66 13.30 2.56
CA TYR A 173 -12.40 12.79 3.91
C TYR A 173 -11.01 13.27 4.39
N ASN A 174 -10.99 14.26 5.29
CA ASN A 174 -9.75 14.83 5.83
C ASN A 174 -9.34 14.25 7.20
N ASN A 175 -10.15 13.36 7.76
CA ASN A 175 -9.85 12.75 9.05
C ASN A 175 -8.82 11.62 8.86
N ASN A 176 -7.72 11.69 9.61
CA ASN A 176 -6.67 10.66 9.63
C ASN A 176 -7.29 9.30 9.99
N ILE A 177 -6.78 8.22 9.39
CA ILE A 177 -7.02 6.83 9.83
C ILE A 177 -6.67 6.66 11.33
N SER A 178 -5.74 7.47 11.84
CA SER A 178 -5.29 7.46 13.23
C SER A 178 -6.11 8.31 14.20
N ASN A 179 -7.00 9.19 13.74
CA ASN A 179 -7.87 9.92 14.66
C ASN A 179 -8.99 8.97 15.09
N THR A 180 -9.08 8.70 16.40
CA THR A 180 -10.18 7.97 17.07
C THR A 180 -11.46 8.14 16.28
N ASN A 181 -11.83 7.09 15.55
CA ASN A 181 -13.10 7.07 14.86
C ASN A 181 -14.15 7.32 15.96
N ALA A 182 -14.94 8.39 15.84
CA ALA A 182 -15.97 8.69 16.85
C ALA A 182 -16.96 7.52 17.02
N TYR A 183 -17.00 6.62 16.02
CA TYR A 183 -17.73 5.37 16.08
C TYR A 183 -16.99 4.23 16.78
N GLU A 184 -15.66 4.24 16.92
CA GLU A 184 -14.93 3.20 17.66
C GLU A 184 -15.44 3.12 19.10
N LYS A 185 -15.55 4.27 19.78
CA LYS A 185 -16.13 4.34 21.13
C LYS A 185 -17.55 3.75 21.16
N LYS A 186 -18.41 4.17 20.21
CA LYS A 186 -19.79 3.65 20.11
C LYS A 186 -19.85 2.16 19.79
N PHE A 187 -18.91 1.65 19.02
CA PHE A 187 -18.80 0.25 18.65
C PHE A 187 -18.36 -0.59 19.85
N LYS A 188 -17.33 -0.14 20.55
CA LYS A 188 -16.86 -0.71 21.82
C LYS A 188 -17.98 -0.77 22.85
N GLU A 189 -18.70 0.34 23.04
CA GLU A 189 -19.88 0.42 23.91
C GLU A 189 -21.00 -0.55 23.46
N ARG A 190 -21.29 -0.65 22.16
CA ARG A 190 -22.35 -1.54 21.65
C ARG A 190 -22.08 -3.02 21.92
N TYR A 191 -20.82 -3.43 21.87
CA TYR A 191 -20.43 -4.84 21.98
C TYR A 191 -19.73 -5.19 23.29
N ASN A 192 -19.70 -4.26 24.26
CA ASN A 192 -18.98 -4.39 25.53
C ASN A 192 -17.51 -4.81 25.34
N LEU A 193 -16.83 -4.14 24.40
CA LEU A 193 -15.40 -4.30 24.17
C LEU A 193 -14.67 -3.14 24.86
N GLU A 194 -13.68 -3.44 25.70
CA GLU A 194 -12.83 -2.43 26.36
C GLU A 194 -11.94 -1.66 25.37
#